data_AF-A0A850SYT6-F1
#
_entry.id   AF-A0A850SYT6-F1
#
_cell.length_a   1.000
_cell.length_b   1.000
_cell.length_c   1.000
_cell.angle_alpha   90.00
_cell.angle_beta   90.00
_cell.angle_gamma   90.00
#
_symmetry.space_group_name_H-M   'P 1'
#
loop_
_entity.id
_entity.type
_entity.pdbx_description
1 polymer ?
#
loop_
_entity_poly.entity_id
_entity_poly.type
_entity_poly.pdbx_seq_one_letter_code
_entity_poly.pdbx_strand_id
1 'polypeptide(L)'
;MGIVAPSDRAEFSGFDAFFDEAIAPYLAEKERDRVEAVAKSLIAAAAAAAFALAIAAFAPFGSANIQFAIIIGCAGVFGAAWIVDRARADITHGLLEKIAGKFGFRYKGAMERPPYYERFRRLKLIPGHNREKWEDEVRGEHAGNSFLLCEAHLKVKSSGKNSSERTVFHGQLFMIDYAKRFLGTTVVLRD
;
A
#
# COMPACT_ATOMS: atom_id res chain seq x y z
N MET A 1 -4.18 -27.72 2.73
CA MET A 1 -3.65 -27.15 3.99
C MET A 1 -4.82 -26.35 4.55
N GLY A 2 -5.66 -26.98 5.37
CA GLY A 2 -6.94 -26.37 5.76
C GLY A 2 -6.69 -25.14 6.64
N ILE A 3 -7.33 -24.03 6.29
CA ILE A 3 -7.33 -22.83 7.14
C ILE A 3 -8.49 -22.91 8.13
N VAL A 4 -8.28 -22.39 9.34
CA VAL A 4 -9.38 -22.18 10.28
C VAL A 4 -10.09 -20.88 9.90
N ALA A 5 -11.41 -20.88 9.93
CA ALA A 5 -12.18 -19.66 9.69
C ALA A 5 -11.70 -18.54 10.65
N PRO A 6 -11.59 -17.29 10.17
CA PRO A 6 -11.04 -16.19 10.97
C PRO A 6 -11.95 -15.79 12.15
N SER A 7 -13.21 -16.22 12.17
CA SER A 7 -14.19 -15.95 13.22
C SER A 7 -15.38 -16.91 13.12
N ASP A 8 -16.05 -17.18 14.24
CA ASP A 8 -17.27 -18.00 14.30
C ASP A 8 -18.55 -17.26 13.84
N ARG A 9 -18.43 -16.01 13.39
CA ARG A 9 -19.59 -15.26 12.87
C ARG A 9 -20.08 -15.87 11.56
N ALA A 10 -21.40 -15.89 11.39
CA ALA A 10 -22.06 -16.46 10.21
C ALA A 10 -21.53 -15.92 8.86
N GLU A 11 -21.08 -14.66 8.84
CA GLU A 11 -20.50 -14.00 7.65
C GLU A 11 -19.21 -14.67 7.15
N PHE A 12 -18.46 -15.35 8.03
CA PHE A 12 -17.24 -16.07 7.67
C PHE A 12 -17.49 -17.55 7.40
N SER A 13 -18.75 -17.99 7.42
CA SER A 13 -19.12 -19.36 7.05
C SER A 13 -18.71 -19.66 5.60
N GLY A 14 -18.04 -20.79 5.39
CA GLY A 14 -17.54 -21.20 4.07
C GLY A 14 -16.31 -20.42 3.59
N PHE A 15 -15.62 -19.69 4.47
CA PHE A 15 -14.36 -19.02 4.14
C PHE A 15 -13.21 -20.02 3.90
N ASP A 16 -13.23 -21.16 4.59
CA ASP A 16 -12.34 -22.30 4.36
C ASP A 16 -12.43 -22.83 2.92
N ALA A 17 -13.66 -23.11 2.45
CA ALA A 17 -13.90 -23.54 1.07
C ALA A 17 -13.49 -22.45 0.07
N PHE A 18 -13.83 -21.18 0.33
CA PHE A 18 -13.39 -20.06 -0.50
C PHE A 18 -11.85 -19.94 -0.56
N PHE A 19 -11.17 -20.18 0.55
CA PHE A 19 -9.73 -20.17 0.58
C PHE A 19 -9.15 -21.27 -0.32
N ASP A 20 -9.63 -22.50 -0.17
CA ASP A 20 -9.14 -23.64 -0.95
C ASP A 20 -9.46 -23.51 -2.46
N GLU A 21 -10.60 -22.91 -2.81
CA GLU A 21 -11.06 -22.78 -4.21
C GLU A 21 -10.54 -21.54 -4.93
N ALA A 22 -10.38 -20.40 -4.23
CA ALA A 22 -10.06 -19.12 -4.87
C ALA A 22 -8.72 -18.52 -4.43
N ILE A 23 -8.35 -18.67 -3.15
CA ILE A 23 -7.14 -18.03 -2.61
C ILE A 23 -5.91 -18.90 -2.80
N ALA A 24 -5.96 -20.18 -2.44
CA ALA A 24 -4.84 -21.09 -2.56
C ALA A 24 -4.38 -21.26 -4.01
N PRO A 25 -5.27 -21.42 -5.03
CA PRO A 25 -4.84 -21.49 -6.43
C PRO A 25 -4.22 -20.17 -6.91
N TYR A 26 -4.78 -19.03 -6.50
CA TYR A 26 -4.21 -17.72 -6.80
C TYR A 26 -2.80 -17.55 -6.21
N LEU A 27 -2.60 -17.93 -4.95
CA LEU A 27 -1.28 -17.85 -4.32
C LEU A 27 -0.29 -18.81 -4.99
N ALA A 28 -0.72 -20.02 -5.37
CA ALA A 28 0.11 -20.96 -6.10
C ALA A 28 0.52 -20.43 -7.50
N GLU A 29 -0.40 -19.78 -8.21
CA GLU A 29 -0.10 -19.10 -9.47
C GLU A 29 0.90 -17.95 -9.26
N LYS A 30 0.68 -17.13 -8.23
CA LYS A 30 1.53 -15.98 -7.89
C LYS A 30 2.90 -16.33 -7.33
N GLU A 31 3.06 -17.54 -6.80
CA GLU A 31 4.38 -18.02 -6.38
C GLU A 31 5.33 -18.13 -7.58
N ARG A 32 4.83 -18.51 -8.76
CA ARG A 32 5.62 -18.49 -10.00
C ARG A 32 6.06 -17.07 -10.35
N ASP A 33 5.15 -16.11 -10.31
CA ASP A 33 5.45 -14.69 -10.59
C ASP A 33 6.51 -14.16 -9.62
N ARG A 34 6.43 -14.53 -8.34
CA ARG A 34 7.42 -14.16 -7.31
C ARG A 34 8.79 -14.75 -7.61
N VAL A 35 8.88 -16.04 -7.93
CA VAL A 35 10.14 -16.72 -8.27
C VAL A 35 10.74 -16.11 -9.53
N GLU A 36 9.93 -15.83 -10.56
CA GLU A 36 10.38 -15.16 -11.78
C GLU A 36 10.88 -13.73 -11.50
N ALA A 37 10.19 -12.96 -10.66
CA ALA A 37 10.62 -11.63 -10.25
C ALA A 37 11.98 -11.67 -9.51
N VAL A 38 12.20 -12.65 -8.65
CA VAL A 38 13.49 -12.88 -7.97
C VAL A 38 14.58 -13.27 -8.97
N ALA A 39 14.28 -14.15 -9.93
CA ALA A 39 15.25 -14.51 -10.96
C ALA A 39 15.62 -13.29 -11.83
N LYS A 40 14.63 -12.50 -12.26
CA LYS A 40 14.83 -11.26 -13.02
C LYS A 40 15.62 -10.22 -12.23
N SER A 41 15.37 -10.07 -10.93
CA SER A 41 16.12 -9.12 -10.11
C SER A 41 17.58 -9.54 -9.94
N LEU A 42 17.86 -10.84 -9.77
CA LEU A 42 19.24 -11.36 -9.73
C LEU A 42 19.96 -11.15 -11.07
N ILE A 43 19.31 -11.45 -12.20
CA ILE A 43 19.88 -11.21 -13.53
C ILE A 43 20.15 -9.71 -13.75
N ALA A 44 19.20 -8.84 -13.38
CA ALA A 44 19.36 -7.40 -13.51
C ALA A 44 20.52 -6.88 -12.64
N ALA A 45 20.64 -7.35 -11.39
CA ALA A 45 21.74 -7.01 -10.50
C ALA A 45 23.09 -7.49 -11.05
N ALA A 46 23.16 -8.73 -11.56
CA ALA A 46 24.37 -9.29 -12.16
C ALA A 46 24.79 -8.52 -13.43
N ALA A 47 23.84 -8.19 -14.30
CA ALA A 47 24.08 -7.40 -15.50
C ALA A 47 24.57 -5.98 -15.16
N ALA A 48 23.96 -5.33 -14.16
CA ALA A 48 24.40 -4.01 -13.71
C ALA A 48 25.80 -4.05 -13.07
N ALA A 49 26.11 -5.09 -12.31
CA ALA A 49 27.44 -5.27 -11.73
C ALA A 49 28.51 -5.49 -12.82
N ALA A 50 28.24 -6.35 -13.80
CA ALA A 50 29.13 -6.57 -14.93
C ALA A 50 29.35 -5.28 -15.74
N PHE A 51 28.28 -4.51 -15.96
CA PHE A 51 28.36 -3.24 -16.69
C PHE A 51 29.13 -2.16 -15.89
N ALA A 52 28.91 -2.07 -14.58
CA ALA A 52 29.68 -1.19 -13.70
C ALA A 52 31.18 -1.52 -13.72
N LEU A 53 31.53 -2.82 -13.66
CA LEU A 53 32.92 -3.27 -13.77
C LEU A 53 33.54 -2.91 -15.13
N ALA A 54 32.80 -3.06 -16.23
CA ALA A 54 33.26 -2.68 -17.56
C ALA A 54 33.53 -1.17 -17.67
N ILE A 55 32.65 -0.33 -17.10
CA ILE A 55 32.86 1.13 -17.04
C ILE A 55 34.11 1.45 -16.22
N ALA A 56 34.27 0.84 -15.05
CA ALA A 56 35.42 1.07 -14.19
C ALA A 56 36.75 0.75 -14.91
N ALA A 57 36.79 -0.35 -15.66
CA ALA A 57 38.00 -0.86 -16.30
C ALA A 57 38.32 -0.19 -17.66
N PHE A 58 37.30 0.15 -18.46
CA PHE A 58 37.51 0.45 -19.88
C PHE A 58 36.99 1.80 -20.36
N ALA A 59 36.27 2.56 -19.52
CA ALA A 59 35.73 3.84 -19.98
C ALA A 59 36.82 4.91 -20.18
N PRO A 60 36.65 5.88 -21.09
CA PRO A 60 37.70 6.85 -21.43
C PRO A 60 37.78 8.05 -20.46
N PHE A 61 37.09 8.01 -19.31
CA PHE A 61 36.94 9.17 -18.42
C PHE A 61 37.97 9.19 -17.27
N GLY A 62 39.00 8.34 -17.32
CA GLY A 62 40.07 8.30 -16.33
C GLY A 62 39.55 7.97 -14.92
N SER A 63 39.91 8.78 -13.93
CA SER A 63 39.49 8.57 -12.53
C SER A 63 37.97 8.70 -12.32
N ALA A 64 37.24 9.36 -13.23
CA ALA A 64 35.79 9.45 -13.19
C ALA A 64 35.09 8.11 -13.50
N ASN A 65 35.78 7.14 -14.12
CA ASN A 65 35.23 5.82 -14.40
C ASN A 65 34.69 5.12 -13.16
N ILE A 66 35.41 5.23 -12.04
CA ILE A 66 35.02 4.62 -10.76
C ILE A 66 33.73 5.27 -10.24
N GLN A 67 33.59 6.60 -10.38
CA GLN A 67 32.39 7.32 -9.96
C GLN A 67 31.17 6.88 -10.79
N PHE A 68 31.32 6.79 -12.11
CA PHE A 68 30.25 6.31 -12.99
C PHE A 68 29.88 4.84 -12.72
N ALA A 69 30.88 3.99 -12.48
CA ALA A 69 30.64 2.59 -12.11
C ALA A 69 29.82 2.46 -10.81
N ILE A 70 30.13 3.26 -9.78
CA ILE A 70 29.37 3.28 -8.53
C ILE A 70 27.93 3.73 -8.76
N ILE A 71 27.71 4.83 -9.50
CA ILE A 71 26.36 5.34 -9.79
C ILE A 71 25.52 4.29 -10.51
N ILE A 72 26.08 3.66 -11.55
CA ILE A 72 25.42 2.62 -12.34
C ILE A 72 25.16 1.37 -11.52
N GLY A 73 26.13 0.94 -10.69
CA GLY A 73 25.97 -0.17 -9.77
C GLY A 73 24.82 0.07 -8.78
N CYS A 74 24.77 1.23 -8.15
CA CYS A 74 23.69 1.62 -7.23
C CYS A 74 22.33 1.67 -7.93
N ALA A 75 22.26 2.26 -9.12
CA ALA A 75 21.03 2.31 -9.91
C ALA A 75 20.54 0.91 -10.28
N GLY A 76 21.46 0.00 -10.64
CA GLY A 76 21.14 -1.40 -10.94
C GLY A 76 20.60 -2.18 -9.74
N VAL A 77 21.23 -2.05 -8.57
CA VAL A 77 20.74 -2.66 -7.32
C VAL A 77 19.36 -2.12 -6.96
N PHE A 78 19.15 -0.81 -7.07
CA PHE A 78 17.84 -0.20 -6.83
C PHE A 78 16.77 -0.71 -7.80
N GLY A 79 17.10 -0.79 -9.11
CA GLY A 79 16.21 -1.36 -10.12
C GLY A 79 15.86 -2.82 -9.86
N ALA A 80 16.83 -3.62 -9.43
CA ALA A 80 16.61 -5.02 -9.05
C ALA A 80 15.66 -5.16 -7.85
N ALA A 81 15.85 -4.36 -6.81
CA ALA A 81 14.95 -4.34 -5.65
C ALA A 81 13.52 -3.94 -6.05
N TRP A 82 13.38 -2.92 -6.91
CA TRP A 82 12.08 -2.44 -7.39
C TRP A 82 11.27 -3.52 -8.12
N ILE A 83 11.92 -4.42 -8.87
CA ILE A 83 11.24 -5.55 -9.54
C ILE A 83 10.54 -6.46 -8.52
N VAL A 84 11.22 -6.76 -7.41
CA VAL A 84 10.68 -7.65 -6.36
C VAL A 84 9.56 -6.95 -5.59
N ASP A 85 9.75 -5.68 -5.24
CA ASP A 85 8.75 -4.90 -4.52
C ASP A 85 7.47 -4.73 -5.31
N ARG A 86 7.57 -4.53 -6.64
CA ARG A 86 6.41 -4.46 -7.51
C ARG A 86 5.64 -5.78 -7.55
N ALA A 87 6.33 -6.91 -7.71
CA ALA A 87 5.69 -8.22 -7.69
C ALA A 87 4.99 -8.48 -6.34
N ARG A 88 5.63 -8.12 -5.22
CA ARG A 88 5.01 -8.22 -3.89
C ARG A 88 3.74 -7.38 -3.79
N ALA A 89 3.78 -6.12 -4.22
CA ALA A 89 2.62 -5.23 -4.16
C ALA A 89 1.45 -5.78 -4.99
N ASP A 90 1.72 -6.23 -6.22
CA ASP A 90 0.69 -6.80 -7.10
C ASP A 90 0.02 -8.03 -6.47
N ILE A 91 0.79 -8.91 -5.83
CA ILE A 91 0.25 -10.10 -5.15
C ILE A 91 -0.65 -9.70 -3.98
N THR A 92 -0.18 -8.81 -3.11
CA THR A 92 -0.92 -8.33 -1.94
C THR A 92 -2.23 -7.64 -2.35
N HIS A 93 -2.17 -6.75 -3.34
CA HIS A 93 -3.36 -6.04 -3.80
C HIS A 93 -4.39 -6.98 -4.42
N GLY A 94 -3.97 -7.93 -5.26
CA GLY A 94 -4.91 -8.92 -5.82
C GLY A 94 -5.48 -9.87 -4.77
N LEU A 95 -4.72 -10.19 -3.71
CA LEU A 95 -5.23 -10.96 -2.57
C LEU A 95 -6.32 -10.20 -1.82
N LEU A 96 -6.05 -8.94 -1.47
CA LEU A 96 -6.99 -8.06 -0.78
C LEU A 96 -8.25 -7.81 -1.61
N GLU A 97 -8.11 -7.67 -2.94
CA GLU A 97 -9.23 -7.54 -3.86
C GLU A 97 -10.14 -8.78 -3.86
N LYS A 98 -9.57 -9.99 -3.92
CA LYS A 98 -10.34 -11.24 -3.85
C LYS A 98 -11.06 -11.39 -2.51
N ILE A 99 -10.39 -11.08 -1.40
CA ILE A 99 -10.98 -11.13 -0.07
C ILE A 99 -12.11 -10.11 0.06
N ALA A 100 -11.89 -8.86 -0.33
CA ALA A 100 -12.92 -7.83 -0.33
C ALA A 100 -14.13 -8.25 -1.20
N GLY A 101 -13.87 -8.78 -2.38
CA GLY A 101 -14.89 -9.27 -3.31
C GLY A 101 -15.76 -10.38 -2.73
N LYS A 102 -15.19 -11.32 -1.95
CA LYS A 102 -15.94 -12.39 -1.26
C LYS A 102 -17.01 -11.84 -0.32
N PHE A 103 -16.74 -10.69 0.32
CA PHE A 103 -17.69 -10.02 1.19
C PHE A 103 -18.56 -8.97 0.47
N GLY A 104 -18.48 -8.88 -0.86
CA GLY A 104 -19.20 -7.87 -1.65
C GLY A 104 -18.64 -6.45 -1.51
N PHE A 105 -17.42 -6.32 -1.00
CA PHE A 105 -16.73 -5.04 -0.85
C PHE A 105 -15.87 -4.74 -2.08
N ARG A 106 -15.51 -3.46 -2.25
CA ARG A 106 -14.54 -3.02 -3.24
C ARG A 106 -13.25 -2.61 -2.55
N TYR A 107 -12.13 -3.05 -3.12
CA TYR A 107 -10.79 -2.70 -2.67
C TYR A 107 -10.08 -1.82 -3.70
N LYS A 108 -9.24 -0.90 -3.22
CA LYS A 108 -8.32 -0.11 -4.06
C LYS A 108 -7.00 0.10 -3.30
N GLY A 109 -5.91 -0.48 -3.82
CA GLY A 109 -4.62 -0.50 -3.14
C GLY A 109 -3.90 0.85 -3.06
N ALA A 110 -3.77 1.57 -4.17
CA ALA A 110 -3.20 2.91 -4.19
C ALA A 110 -4.17 3.90 -4.82
N MET A 111 -4.21 5.12 -4.30
CA MET A 111 -5.11 6.16 -4.79
C MET A 111 -4.56 7.56 -4.61
N GLU A 112 -5.08 8.46 -5.45
CA GLU A 112 -4.93 9.90 -5.23
C GLU A 112 -5.79 10.36 -4.05
N ARG A 113 -5.68 11.65 -3.72
CA ARG A 113 -6.43 12.28 -2.65
C ARG A 113 -7.93 11.93 -2.72
N PRO A 114 -8.51 11.30 -1.68
CA PRO A 114 -9.91 10.90 -1.71
C PRO A 114 -10.87 12.10 -1.65
N PRO A 115 -12.09 11.99 -2.22
CA PRO A 115 -13.12 13.02 -2.09
C PRO A 115 -13.52 13.33 -0.64
N TYR A 116 -13.42 12.36 0.27
CA TYR A 116 -13.73 12.54 1.69
C TYR A 116 -12.64 13.26 2.48
N TYR A 117 -11.47 13.51 1.88
CA TYR A 117 -10.37 14.27 2.48
C TYR A 117 -10.85 15.59 3.11
N GLU A 118 -11.59 16.40 2.35
CA GLU A 118 -12.04 17.71 2.82
C GLU A 118 -13.01 17.61 3.99
N ARG A 119 -13.73 16.49 4.13
CA ARG A 119 -14.59 16.23 5.30
C ARG A 119 -13.74 16.01 6.54
N PHE A 120 -12.75 15.12 6.49
CA PHE A 120 -11.83 14.88 7.61
C PHE A 120 -11.08 16.15 8.01
N ARG A 121 -10.58 16.90 7.02
CA ARG A 121 -9.90 18.18 7.25
C ARG A 121 -10.81 19.21 7.91
N ARG A 122 -12.02 19.43 7.37
CA ARG A 122 -12.99 20.41 7.92
C ARG A 122 -13.39 20.07 9.35
N LEU A 123 -13.56 18.78 9.65
CA LEU A 123 -13.88 18.30 11.00
C LEU A 123 -12.67 18.22 11.94
N LYS A 124 -11.48 18.62 11.47
CA LYS A 124 -10.21 18.55 12.22
C LYS A 124 -9.88 17.13 12.72
N LEU A 125 -10.31 16.11 11.97
CA LEU A 125 -10.04 14.70 12.26
C LEU A 125 -8.69 14.22 11.73
N ILE A 126 -8.02 15.04 10.92
CA ILE A 126 -6.65 14.81 10.45
C ILE A 126 -5.81 16.06 10.71
N PRO A 127 -4.51 15.92 11.03
CA PRO A 127 -3.63 17.06 11.27
C PRO A 127 -3.28 17.80 9.97
N GLY A 128 -2.80 19.04 10.11
CA GLY A 128 -2.23 19.79 8.98
C GLY A 128 -1.00 19.08 8.41
N HIS A 129 -0.94 18.95 7.08
CA HIS A 129 0.12 18.26 6.35
C HIS A 129 0.30 18.88 4.96
N ASN A 130 1.45 18.60 4.32
CA ASN A 130 1.75 19.03 2.94
C ASN A 130 2.31 17.90 2.06
N ARG A 131 2.39 16.68 2.62
CA ARG A 131 2.68 15.43 1.92
C ARG A 131 1.66 14.40 2.40
N GLU A 132 1.20 13.58 1.47
CA GLU A 132 0.16 12.58 1.71
C GLU A 132 0.39 11.36 0.84
N LYS A 133 -0.03 10.22 1.37
CA LYS A 133 -0.12 8.92 0.69
C LYS A 133 -1.43 8.27 1.16
N TRP A 134 -2.19 7.75 0.21
CA TRP A 134 -3.50 7.15 0.44
C TRP A 134 -3.52 5.75 -0.15
N GLU A 135 -3.78 4.77 0.69
CA GLU A 135 -3.70 3.35 0.33
C GLU A 135 -4.82 2.55 0.98
N ASP A 136 -4.99 1.32 0.49
CA ASP A 136 -5.84 0.28 1.07
C ASP A 136 -7.29 0.73 1.37
N GLU A 137 -7.94 1.38 0.41
CA GLU A 137 -9.36 1.70 0.52
C GLU A 137 -10.20 0.41 0.40
N VAL A 138 -11.01 0.13 1.41
CA VAL A 138 -12.08 -0.88 1.36
C VAL A 138 -13.40 -0.17 1.59
N ARG A 139 -14.36 -0.36 0.69
CA ARG A 139 -15.71 0.22 0.81
C ARG A 139 -16.78 -0.78 0.45
N GLY A 140 -17.93 -0.67 1.09
CA GLY A 140 -19.05 -1.56 0.86
C GLY A 140 -20.23 -1.19 1.74
N GLU A 141 -21.16 -2.13 1.85
CA GLU A 141 -22.31 -2.04 2.74
C GLU A 141 -22.28 -3.25 3.68
N HIS A 142 -22.53 -3.00 4.96
CA HIS A 142 -22.64 -4.04 5.96
C HIS A 142 -23.84 -3.74 6.88
N ALA A 143 -24.73 -4.73 7.05
CA ALA A 143 -25.97 -4.59 7.80
C ALA A 143 -26.80 -3.34 7.43
N GLY A 144 -26.90 -3.03 6.13
CA GLY A 144 -27.66 -1.87 5.63
C GLY A 144 -26.97 -0.51 5.78
N ASN A 145 -25.69 -0.48 6.22
CA ASN A 145 -24.94 0.76 6.41
C ASN A 145 -23.71 0.79 5.49
N SER A 146 -23.55 1.87 4.73
CA SER A 146 -22.34 2.06 3.93
C SER A 146 -21.16 2.27 4.86
N PHE A 147 -20.01 1.71 4.51
CA PHE A 147 -18.76 1.99 5.19
C PHE A 147 -17.62 2.19 4.20
N LEU A 148 -16.58 2.84 4.69
CA LEU A 148 -15.31 3.03 4.01
C LEU A 148 -14.19 3.01 5.04
N LEU A 149 -13.16 2.23 4.79
CA LEU A 149 -11.88 2.22 5.48
C LEU A 149 -10.79 2.62 4.47
N CYS A 150 -9.82 3.43 4.87
CA CYS A 150 -8.67 3.78 4.03
C CYS A 150 -7.45 4.07 4.91
N GLU A 151 -6.27 3.62 4.53
CA GLU A 151 -5.02 4.00 5.18
C GLU A 151 -4.50 5.33 4.65
N ALA A 152 -4.09 6.21 5.57
CA ALA A 152 -3.49 7.50 5.25
C ALA A 152 -2.15 7.67 5.96
N HIS A 153 -1.14 8.07 5.20
CA HIS A 153 0.17 8.48 5.72
C HIS A 153 0.42 9.95 5.38
N LEU A 154 0.29 10.82 6.39
CA LEU A 154 0.37 12.26 6.26
C LEU A 154 1.66 12.77 6.91
N LYS A 155 2.38 13.64 6.19
CA LYS A 155 3.65 14.21 6.64
C LYS A 155 3.71 15.71 6.43
N VAL A 156 4.53 16.37 7.24
CA VAL A 156 4.95 17.75 7.03
C VAL A 156 6.41 17.74 6.61
N LYS A 157 6.68 18.28 5.43
CA LYS A 157 8.02 18.56 4.91
C LYS A 157 8.30 20.06 4.99
N SER A 158 9.35 20.45 5.71
CA SER A 158 9.84 21.83 5.71
C SER A 158 10.61 22.16 4.43
N SER A 159 10.67 23.44 4.07
CA SER A 159 11.42 23.94 2.90
C SER A 159 12.81 24.46 3.28
N GLY A 160 13.79 24.34 2.39
CA GLY A 160 15.11 24.93 2.53
C GLY A 160 16.25 23.90 2.58
N LYS A 161 17.48 24.40 2.78
CA LYS A 161 18.73 23.59 2.77
C LYS A 161 18.71 22.46 3.81
N ASN A 162 18.02 22.67 4.93
CA ASN A 162 17.86 21.69 6.01
C ASN A 162 16.40 21.21 6.07
N SER A 163 15.82 20.85 4.92
CA SER A 163 14.46 20.31 4.88
C SER A 163 14.40 19.03 5.73
N SER A 164 13.41 18.99 6.61
CA SER A 164 13.07 17.82 7.42
C SER A 164 11.67 17.35 7.05
N GLU A 165 11.45 16.04 7.16
CA GLU A 165 10.15 15.43 6.96
C GLU A 165 9.73 14.74 8.26
N ARG A 166 8.50 14.99 8.71
CA ARG A 166 7.94 14.40 9.92
C ARG A 166 6.56 13.84 9.65
N THR A 167 6.34 12.59 10.02
CA THR A 167 5.00 11.98 10.06
C THR A 167 4.14 12.70 11.09
N VAL A 168 2.96 13.15 10.66
CA VAL A 168 1.96 13.76 11.54
C VAL A 168 0.75 12.85 11.75
N PHE A 169 0.50 11.92 10.82
CA PHE A 169 -0.51 10.89 10.94
C PHE A 169 -0.10 9.68 10.12
N HIS A 170 -0.25 8.48 10.68
CA HIS A 170 -0.15 7.23 9.95
C HIS A 170 -1.15 6.26 10.57
N GLY A 171 -2.24 6.01 9.86
CA GLY A 171 -3.32 5.18 10.39
C GLY A 171 -4.51 5.11 9.47
N GLN A 172 -5.59 4.52 10.00
CA GLN A 172 -6.81 4.27 9.26
C GLN A 172 -7.82 5.40 9.45
N LEU A 173 -8.42 5.82 8.35
CA LEU A 173 -9.62 6.63 8.32
C LEU A 173 -10.82 5.72 8.08
N PHE A 174 -11.81 5.82 8.96
CA PHE A 174 -13.03 5.05 8.88
C PHE A 174 -14.25 5.96 8.81
N MET A 175 -15.13 5.70 7.85
CA MET A 175 -16.44 6.31 7.74
C MET A 175 -17.48 5.21 7.71
N ILE A 176 -18.56 5.38 8.45
CA ILE A 176 -19.70 4.47 8.44
C ILE A 176 -20.97 5.27 8.58
N ASP A 177 -22.01 4.86 7.85
CA ASP A 177 -23.35 5.39 8.04
C ASP A 177 -23.88 4.94 9.41
N TYR A 178 -24.48 5.87 10.14
CA TYR A 178 -25.06 5.58 11.44
C TYR A 178 -26.58 5.56 11.31
N ALA A 179 -27.16 4.35 11.32
CA ALA A 179 -28.60 4.14 11.11
C ALA A 179 -29.52 4.86 12.11
N LYS A 180 -29.01 5.30 13.27
CA LYS A 180 -29.82 5.98 14.28
C LYS A 180 -29.76 7.49 14.11
N ARG A 181 -30.92 8.13 13.90
CA ARG A 181 -31.04 9.59 13.99
C ARG A 181 -30.65 10.05 15.40
N PHE A 182 -29.60 10.86 15.49
CA PHE A 182 -29.25 11.51 16.75
C PHE A 182 -30.17 12.71 16.95
N LEU A 183 -31.06 12.63 17.94
CA LEU A 183 -31.82 13.79 18.40
C LEU A 183 -30.94 14.52 19.42
N GLY A 184 -30.16 15.48 18.95
CA GLY A 184 -29.39 16.37 19.81
C GLY A 184 -30.28 17.52 20.27
N THR A 185 -30.58 17.59 21.57
CA THR A 185 -31.15 18.79 22.18
C THR A 185 -30.01 19.60 22.79
N THR A 186 -29.69 20.75 22.20
CA THR A 186 -28.78 21.70 22.84
C THR A 186 -29.52 22.39 23.97
N VAL A 187 -29.15 22.07 25.22
CA VAL A 187 -29.66 22.76 26.40
C VAL A 187 -28.68 23.88 26.76
N VAL A 188 -29.14 25.12 26.67
CA VAL A 188 -28.39 26.29 27.17
C VAL A 188 -28.89 26.58 28.59
N LEU A 189 -28.04 26.34 29.59
CA LEU A 189 -28.31 26.72 30.97
C LEU A 189 -27.76 28.13 31.20
N ARG A 190 -28.44 28.93 32.04
CA ARG A 190 -27.87 30.15 32.60
C ARG A 190 -27.07 29.76 33.84
N ASP A 191 -25.89 30.33 33.98
CA ASP A 191 -25.16 30.36 35.25
C ASP A 191 -25.91 31.19 36.30
#